data_AF-A0A955BG64-F1
#
_entry.id   AF-A0A955BG64-F1
#
_cell.length_a   1.000
_cell.length_b   1.000
_cell.length_c   1.000
_cell.angle_alpha   90.00
_cell.angle_beta   90.00
_cell.angle_gamma   90.00
#
_symmetry.space_group_name_H-M   'P 1'
#
loop_
_entity.id
_entity.type
_entity.pdbx_description
1 polymer ?
#
loop_
_entity_poly.entity_id
_entity_poly.type
_entity_poly.pdbx_seq_one_letter_code
_entity_poly.pdbx_strand_id
1 'polypeptide(L)'
;MIRRTDRPRRSLGQPSRRQFVQVAAIGAGLAATQAFQPPRLSAKDSARHFTIADIERVTVRVPYRETPARNMDRELPHWRYSEIVTVTLKNGVRGFGETLLYYTWGATRDDDVQRARGQNAASIMWDDTLGAGLQMALFDAVARSLDAPIHALLGTQVHQRTPLSWWNIDTSAADMAAECTLAKSLGYHAYKTKGRPWFDLDEQMTAASRVVPDWFKIDMDFNDTLLNAEQALPILRRLGENPRVAIFETPIPQSDIRGNQRICQATDVAVAMHYGDPSPEVAIKESVCDGFVVGGGASRLMKSGHTAASADLPFWLQLVGTGITAAWSLHFGGVLSHATWPAVNCHQLYTHTLLTKPIELNQGVAEVPTTPGLGYEIDWDVVKRFTVPKPARRPDPPRLIETTWTDGSKMYLANNGRVNFMLDAARFGKMPFYQPGADTRLVPNDNSARWRDLYQQARRGPVLLLS
;
A
#
# COMPACT_ATOMS: atom_id res chain seq x y z
N MET A 1 -66.06 -9.22 -47.51
CA MET A 1 -65.94 -8.31 -48.69
C MET A 1 -64.50 -8.30 -49.19
N ILE A 2 -64.30 -8.04 -50.49
CA ILE A 2 -63.11 -7.40 -51.14
C ILE A 2 -61.72 -7.72 -50.51
N ARG A 3 -61.03 -8.77 -51.01
CA ARG A 3 -59.77 -8.72 -51.82
C ARG A 3 -58.48 -8.32 -51.05
N ARG A 4 -57.55 -9.27 -50.81
CA ARG A 4 -56.40 -9.71 -51.66
C ARG A 4 -55.17 -8.76 -51.57
N THR A 5 -53.90 -9.21 -51.55
CA THR A 5 -53.29 -10.47 -52.07
C THR A 5 -52.32 -11.22 -51.14
N ASP A 6 -52.15 -12.51 -51.48
CA ASP A 6 -51.30 -13.57 -50.90
C ASP A 6 -50.49 -14.22 -52.08
N ARG A 7 -49.38 -14.98 -51.99
CA ARG A 7 -48.52 -15.54 -50.91
C ARG A 7 -47.03 -15.65 -51.47
N PRO A 8 -46.08 -16.61 -51.19
CA PRO A 8 -44.64 -16.23 -51.11
C PRO A 8 -43.57 -17.19 -51.74
N ARG A 9 -42.28 -16.88 -51.50
CA ARG A 9 -41.11 -17.81 -51.34
C ARG A 9 -40.49 -18.52 -52.57
N ARG A 10 -39.20 -18.91 -52.38
CA ARG A 10 -38.32 -19.83 -53.15
C ARG A 10 -37.76 -19.28 -54.48
N SER A 11 -36.58 -19.69 -55.00
CA SER A 11 -35.36 -20.37 -54.43
C SER A 11 -34.22 -20.33 -55.49
N LEU A 12 -33.04 -20.89 -55.19
CA LEU A 12 -31.84 -21.03 -56.07
C LEU A 12 -31.11 -19.69 -56.39
N GLY A 13 -29.78 -19.60 -56.51
CA GLY A 13 -28.67 -20.56 -56.27
C GLY A 13 -27.29 -19.88 -56.44
N GLN A 14 -26.21 -20.44 -55.87
CA GLN A 14 -24.80 -20.06 -56.16
C GLN A 14 -24.27 -20.82 -57.40
N PRO A 15 -23.10 -20.51 -58.02
CA PRO A 15 -21.97 -19.66 -57.55
C PRO A 15 -21.35 -18.71 -58.62
N SER A 16 -20.20 -18.08 -58.32
CA SER A 16 -19.10 -17.91 -59.30
C SER A 16 -17.74 -17.61 -58.63
N ARG A 17 -16.63 -17.87 -59.33
CA ARG A 17 -15.25 -17.52 -58.92
C ARG A 17 -14.31 -17.52 -60.15
N ARG A 18 -13.45 -16.48 -60.27
CA ARG A 18 -12.38 -16.26 -61.29
C ARG A 18 -12.77 -15.85 -62.73
N GLN A 19 -12.25 -14.68 -63.15
CA GLN A 19 -11.59 -14.28 -64.42
C GLN A 19 -11.75 -12.74 -64.53
N PHE A 20 -10.76 -11.83 -64.38
CA PHE A 20 -9.34 -11.71 -64.80
C PHE A 20 -9.17 -11.31 -66.29
N VAL A 21 -8.30 -10.31 -66.55
CA VAL A 21 -7.71 -9.86 -67.85
C VAL A 21 -8.40 -8.67 -68.61
N GLN A 22 -7.83 -7.45 -68.44
CA GLN A 22 -7.42 -6.45 -69.49
C GLN A 22 -8.46 -5.79 -70.46
N VAL A 23 -8.24 -4.65 -71.16
CA VAL A 23 -7.32 -3.46 -71.12
C VAL A 23 -7.88 -2.33 -72.04
N ALA A 24 -7.40 -1.09 -71.87
CA ALA A 24 -7.43 0.04 -72.84
C ALA A 24 -8.76 0.81 -73.09
N ALA A 25 -8.75 2.12 -73.43
CA ALA A 25 -7.71 3.17 -73.31
C ALA A 25 -8.29 4.59 -73.59
N ILE A 26 -7.42 5.60 -73.50
CA ILE A 26 -7.53 7.00 -74.00
C ILE A 26 -8.35 7.96 -73.12
N GLY A 27 -7.68 9.03 -72.66
CA GLY A 27 -8.24 10.10 -71.84
C GLY A 27 -7.13 10.91 -71.16
N ALA A 28 -6.32 11.64 -71.94
CA ALA A 28 -5.15 12.35 -71.42
C ALA A 28 -5.53 13.63 -70.65
N GLY A 29 -5.11 13.73 -69.39
CA GLY A 29 -5.24 14.93 -68.56
C GLY A 29 -4.06 15.04 -67.59
N LEU A 30 -3.36 16.18 -67.63
CA LEU A 30 -2.19 16.45 -66.79
C LEU A 30 -2.61 16.77 -65.35
N ALA A 31 -2.84 15.74 -64.53
CA ALA A 31 -2.87 15.86 -63.08
C ALA A 31 -1.47 15.63 -62.52
N ALA A 32 -0.85 16.66 -61.95
CA ALA A 32 0.43 16.53 -61.29
C ALA A 32 0.27 15.61 -60.06
N THR A 33 0.89 14.44 -60.09
CA THR A 33 0.97 13.56 -58.91
C THR A 33 1.89 14.20 -57.88
N GLN A 34 1.33 15.08 -57.03
CA GLN A 34 1.93 15.38 -55.74
C GLN A 34 2.03 14.05 -54.99
N ALA A 35 3.23 13.46 -54.99
CA ALA A 35 3.52 12.31 -54.17
C ALA A 35 3.25 12.72 -52.72
N PHE A 36 2.25 12.09 -52.10
CA PHE A 36 1.82 12.38 -50.73
C PHE A 36 2.90 11.86 -49.78
N GLN A 37 4.02 12.58 -49.69
CA GLN A 37 4.98 12.37 -48.62
C GLN A 37 4.23 12.73 -47.33
N PRO A 38 3.99 11.77 -46.41
CA PRO A 38 3.55 12.15 -45.08
C PRO A 38 4.59 13.12 -44.52
N PRO A 39 4.18 14.19 -43.80
CA PRO A 39 5.12 15.18 -43.31
C PRO A 39 6.18 14.48 -42.49
N ARG A 40 7.43 14.49 -43.00
CA ARG A 40 8.58 13.99 -42.27
C ARG A 40 8.76 14.89 -41.06
N LEU A 41 8.20 14.49 -39.93
CA LEU A 41 8.46 15.08 -38.62
C LEU A 41 9.98 15.19 -38.47
N SER A 42 10.49 16.42 -38.59
CA SER A 42 11.91 16.68 -38.47
C SER A 42 12.28 16.47 -37.01
N ALA A 43 12.88 15.31 -36.70
CA ALA A 43 13.23 14.85 -35.37
C ALA A 43 14.37 15.66 -34.69
N LYS A 44 14.48 16.95 -35.03
CA LYS A 44 15.44 17.91 -34.49
C LYS A 44 14.84 18.79 -33.39
N ASP A 45 13.56 19.14 -33.49
CA ASP A 45 12.93 20.18 -32.64
C ASP A 45 11.74 19.68 -31.82
N SER A 46 11.61 18.36 -31.63
CA SER A 46 11.07 17.86 -30.37
C SER A 46 12.09 18.17 -29.28
N ALA A 47 12.08 19.40 -28.76
CA ALA A 47 12.92 19.79 -27.65
C ALA A 47 12.75 18.79 -26.50
N ARG A 48 13.86 18.47 -25.81
CA ARG A 48 13.93 17.32 -24.90
C ARG A 48 13.26 17.60 -23.54
N HIS A 49 12.03 18.09 -23.54
CA HIS A 49 11.31 18.62 -22.38
C HIS A 49 11.32 17.63 -21.20
N PHE A 50 10.95 16.37 -21.44
CA PHE A 50 10.93 15.30 -20.43
C PHE A 50 12.28 14.59 -20.24
N THR A 51 13.39 15.05 -20.85
CA THR A 51 14.70 14.49 -20.51
C THR A 51 15.07 14.90 -19.10
N ILE A 52 15.45 13.92 -18.28
CA ILE A 52 15.92 14.13 -16.92
C ILE A 52 17.27 14.85 -16.98
N ALA A 53 17.29 16.08 -16.46
CA ALA A 53 18.48 16.90 -16.31
C ALA A 53 19.26 16.51 -15.06
N ASP A 54 18.57 16.37 -13.92
CA ASP A 54 19.16 15.93 -12.67
C ASP A 54 18.18 15.15 -11.76
N ILE A 55 18.74 14.45 -10.77
CA ILE A 55 18.02 13.72 -9.72
C ILE A 55 18.72 14.00 -8.38
N GLU A 56 18.03 14.69 -7.48
CA GLU A 56 18.47 14.98 -6.11
C GLU A 56 17.85 13.98 -5.12
N ARG A 57 18.54 13.67 -4.01
CA ARG A 57 18.01 12.85 -2.92
C ARG A 57 18.37 13.45 -1.56
N VAL A 58 17.39 13.58 -0.67
CA VAL A 58 17.55 14.10 0.70
C VAL A 58 16.93 13.09 1.67
N THR A 59 17.71 12.59 2.64
CA THR A 59 17.14 11.76 3.72
C THR A 59 16.66 12.66 4.87
N VAL A 60 15.45 12.41 5.34
CA VAL A 60 14.83 13.08 6.50
C VAL A 60 14.52 12.07 7.60
N ARG A 61 14.53 12.51 8.87
CA ARG A 61 14.13 11.73 10.03
C ARG A 61 12.95 12.39 10.76
N VAL A 62 11.73 12.09 10.33
CA VAL A 62 10.52 12.68 10.91
C VAL A 62 10.15 11.99 12.24
N PRO A 63 9.86 12.72 13.34
CA PRO A 63 9.47 12.09 14.60
C PRO A 63 8.03 11.57 14.55
N TYR A 64 7.79 10.34 15.02
CA TYR A 64 6.46 9.85 15.36
C TYR A 64 5.79 10.70 16.45
N ARG A 65 4.44 10.77 16.44
CA ARG A 65 3.62 11.26 17.56
C ARG A 65 3.79 10.35 18.79
N GLU A 66 3.34 10.82 19.96
CA GLU A 66 3.59 10.16 21.25
C GLU A 66 3.12 8.69 21.33
N THR A 67 1.85 8.41 21.05
CA THR A 67 1.29 7.04 21.09
C THR A 67 1.90 6.11 20.03
N PRO A 68 2.07 6.54 18.76
CA PRO A 68 2.92 5.83 17.83
C PRO A 68 4.36 5.64 18.30
N ALA A 69 5.00 6.59 18.98
CA ALA A 69 6.38 6.47 19.42
C ALA A 69 6.57 5.31 20.42
N ARG A 70 5.69 5.19 21.43
CA ARG A 70 5.72 4.09 22.42
C ARG A 70 5.80 2.70 21.75
N ASN A 71 5.06 2.51 20.67
CA ASN A 71 4.83 1.20 20.06
C ASN A 71 5.68 0.97 18.80
N MET A 72 5.87 2.01 17.97
CA MET A 72 6.76 1.94 16.81
C MET A 72 8.23 1.90 17.20
N ASP A 73 8.67 2.49 18.32
CA ASP A 73 10.06 2.28 18.77
C ASP A 73 10.26 0.88 19.39
N ARG A 74 9.19 0.19 19.80
CA ARG A 74 9.21 -1.23 20.18
C ARG A 74 9.47 -2.13 18.97
N GLU A 75 8.73 -1.96 17.87
CA GLU A 75 8.80 -2.86 16.71
C GLU A 75 9.62 -2.32 15.51
N LEU A 76 9.38 -1.08 15.11
CA LEU A 76 9.75 -0.47 13.82
C LEU A 76 10.39 0.94 13.96
N PRO A 77 11.48 1.12 14.75
CA PRO A 77 12.08 2.45 15.01
C PRO A 77 12.69 3.11 13.76
N HIS A 78 12.78 2.39 12.64
CA HIS A 78 13.39 2.81 11.39
C HIS A 78 12.39 3.39 10.36
N TRP A 79 11.06 3.24 10.52
CA TRP A 79 10.09 3.97 9.68
C TRP A 79 10.06 5.49 9.98
N ARG A 80 10.94 5.99 10.86
CA ARG A 80 11.21 7.42 11.03
C ARG A 80 11.96 8.03 9.83
N TYR A 81 12.54 7.23 8.94
CA TYR A 81 13.48 7.66 7.90
C TYR A 81 12.89 7.57 6.48
N SER A 82 12.67 8.71 5.84
CA SER A 82 12.29 8.79 4.41
C SER A 82 13.43 9.37 3.59
N GLU A 83 13.55 8.94 2.34
CA GLU A 83 14.38 9.60 1.32
C GLU A 83 13.47 10.29 0.31
N ILE A 84 13.55 11.62 0.28
CA ILE A 84 12.84 12.48 -0.67
C ILE A 84 13.67 12.58 -1.93
N VAL A 85 13.07 12.27 -3.07
CA VAL A 85 13.69 12.29 -4.39
C VAL A 85 13.09 13.46 -5.18
N THR A 86 13.94 14.27 -5.80
CA THR A 86 13.51 15.31 -6.74
C THR A 86 14.08 15.03 -8.11
N VAL A 87 13.21 14.92 -9.12
CA VAL A 87 13.61 14.86 -10.53
C VAL A 87 13.49 16.26 -11.12
N THR A 88 14.57 16.77 -11.70
CA THR A 88 14.56 18.01 -12.49
C THR A 88 14.65 17.68 -13.97
N LEU A 89 13.69 18.13 -14.76
CA LEU A 89 13.60 17.92 -16.20
C LEU A 89 14.24 19.08 -16.99
N LYS A 90 14.60 18.85 -18.25
CA LYS A 90 15.25 19.86 -19.12
C LYS A 90 14.34 21.02 -19.55
N ASN A 91 13.03 20.92 -19.31
CA ASN A 91 12.11 22.08 -19.39
C ASN A 91 12.10 22.95 -18.11
N GLY A 92 12.87 22.58 -17.07
CA GLY A 92 12.93 23.27 -15.78
C GLY A 92 11.89 22.79 -14.76
N VAL A 93 10.95 21.92 -15.14
CA VAL A 93 9.95 21.37 -14.21
C VAL A 93 10.63 20.40 -13.24
N ARG A 94 10.26 20.52 -11.96
CA ARG A 94 10.66 19.60 -10.89
C ARG A 94 9.46 18.74 -10.48
N GLY A 95 9.70 17.48 -10.19
CA GLY A 95 8.73 16.58 -9.57
C GLY A 95 9.34 15.80 -8.41
N PHE A 96 8.49 15.38 -7.48
CA PHE A 96 8.87 14.95 -6.14
C PHE A 96 8.31 13.56 -5.82
N GLY A 97 9.07 12.80 -5.04
CA GLY A 97 8.67 11.47 -4.61
C GLY A 97 9.36 11.03 -3.33
N GLU A 98 8.89 9.94 -2.74
CA GLU A 98 9.35 9.43 -1.45
C GLU A 98 9.69 7.94 -1.48
N THR A 99 10.75 7.56 -0.76
CA THR A 99 10.99 6.18 -0.33
C THR A 99 11.00 6.13 1.20
N LEU A 100 10.08 5.40 1.83
CA LEU A 100 10.21 5.03 3.24
C LEU A 100 11.34 3.99 3.36
N LEU A 101 12.47 4.38 3.95
CA LEU A 101 13.68 3.57 3.95
C LEU A 101 13.51 2.30 4.79
N TYR A 102 14.11 1.21 4.29
CA TYR A 102 14.11 -0.12 4.92
C TYR A 102 12.72 -0.77 5.11
N TYR A 103 11.66 -0.22 4.50
CA TYR A 103 10.34 -0.86 4.39
C TYR A 103 9.87 -1.01 2.94
N THR A 104 9.96 0.07 2.16
CA THR A 104 9.34 0.13 0.82
C THR A 104 9.85 -1.00 -0.08
N TRP A 105 8.96 -1.52 -0.94
CA TRP A 105 9.20 -2.64 -1.86
C TRP A 105 10.47 -2.50 -2.73
N GLY A 106 10.94 -1.27 -2.96
CA GLY A 106 12.19 -0.95 -3.62
C GLY A 106 12.62 0.48 -3.28
N ALA A 107 13.89 0.65 -2.91
CA ALA A 107 14.51 1.95 -2.64
C ALA A 107 15.43 2.35 -3.80
N THR A 108 15.38 3.61 -4.22
CA THR A 108 16.19 4.11 -5.34
C THR A 108 17.68 4.07 -5.02
N ARG A 109 18.44 3.26 -5.76
CA ARG A 109 19.90 3.13 -5.63
C ARG A 109 20.62 4.12 -6.54
N ASP A 110 21.92 4.25 -6.31
CA ASP A 110 22.79 5.17 -7.02
C ASP A 110 22.96 4.76 -8.51
N ASP A 111 22.92 3.45 -8.78
CA ASP A 111 22.91 2.89 -10.14
C ASP A 111 21.60 3.22 -10.88
N ASP A 112 20.46 3.25 -10.17
CA ASP A 112 19.16 3.61 -10.76
C ASP A 112 19.10 5.10 -11.12
N VAL A 113 19.70 5.96 -10.27
CA VAL A 113 19.91 7.38 -10.56
C VAL A 113 20.80 7.58 -11.79
N GLN A 114 21.92 6.85 -11.89
CA GLN A 114 22.82 6.90 -13.05
C GLN A 114 22.11 6.43 -14.34
N ARG A 115 21.34 5.34 -14.25
CA ARG A 115 20.57 4.75 -15.36
C ARG A 115 19.45 5.67 -15.87
N ALA A 116 18.82 6.43 -14.96
CA ALA A 116 17.73 7.35 -15.28
C ALA A 116 18.19 8.73 -15.79
N ARG A 117 19.33 9.27 -15.31
CA ARG A 117 19.84 10.58 -15.79
C ARG A 117 20.02 10.59 -17.31
N GLY A 118 19.53 11.64 -17.97
CA GLY A 118 19.57 11.79 -19.43
C GLY A 118 18.49 11.01 -20.21
N GLN A 119 17.76 10.08 -19.59
CA GLN A 119 16.61 9.40 -20.21
C GLN A 119 15.41 10.34 -20.34
N ASN A 120 14.41 9.93 -21.12
CA ASN A 120 13.09 10.55 -21.14
C ASN A 120 12.25 9.99 -19.97
N ALA A 121 11.82 10.84 -19.05
CA ALA A 121 11.04 10.47 -17.87
C ALA A 121 9.74 9.72 -18.22
N ALA A 122 8.99 10.18 -19.22
CA ALA A 122 7.75 9.54 -19.64
C ALA A 122 7.99 8.13 -20.23
N SER A 123 9.19 7.84 -20.72
CA SER A 123 9.59 6.52 -21.21
C SER A 123 10.03 5.55 -20.10
N ILE A 124 10.31 6.03 -18.89
CA ILE A 124 10.81 5.19 -17.77
C ILE A 124 10.00 5.28 -16.47
N MET A 125 8.99 6.17 -16.37
CA MET A 125 8.17 6.30 -15.14
C MET A 125 7.43 5.00 -14.76
N TRP A 126 7.12 4.14 -15.72
CA TRP A 126 6.53 2.82 -15.48
C TRP A 126 7.55 1.70 -15.13
N ASP A 127 8.85 2.02 -15.02
CA ASP A 127 9.88 1.06 -14.58
C ASP A 127 9.93 0.96 -13.05
N ASP A 128 9.22 -0.03 -12.51
CA ASP A 128 9.26 -0.37 -11.09
C ASP A 128 10.71 -0.63 -10.59
N THR A 129 11.68 -1.01 -11.43
CA THR A 129 13.05 -1.30 -10.93
C THR A 129 13.82 -0.05 -10.43
N LEU A 130 13.30 1.16 -10.63
CA LEU A 130 13.88 2.42 -10.17
C LEU A 130 13.66 2.70 -8.66
N GLY A 131 12.79 1.92 -8.00
CA GLY A 131 12.39 2.16 -6.62
C GLY A 131 11.38 3.30 -6.45
N ALA A 132 10.62 3.29 -5.35
CA ALA A 132 9.41 4.10 -5.21
C ALA A 132 9.63 5.61 -5.33
N GLY A 133 10.67 6.15 -4.71
CA GLY A 133 10.90 7.60 -4.68
C GLY A 133 11.20 8.18 -6.06
N LEU A 134 12.09 7.55 -6.83
CA LEU A 134 12.37 7.96 -8.21
C LEU A 134 11.16 7.71 -9.12
N GLN A 135 10.46 6.58 -8.97
CA GLN A 135 9.27 6.31 -9.77
C GLN A 135 8.20 7.39 -9.58
N MET A 136 7.86 7.71 -8.33
CA MET A 136 6.89 8.73 -7.95
C MET A 136 7.31 10.12 -8.44
N ALA A 137 8.58 10.50 -8.29
CA ALA A 137 9.12 11.77 -8.77
C ALA A 137 9.09 11.91 -10.30
N LEU A 138 9.25 10.81 -11.05
CA LEU A 138 9.13 10.79 -12.51
C LEU A 138 7.69 11.03 -12.95
N PHE A 139 6.71 10.37 -12.32
CA PHE A 139 5.29 10.61 -12.59
C PHE A 139 4.90 12.05 -12.27
N ASP A 140 5.29 12.58 -11.11
CA ASP A 140 5.01 13.97 -10.72
C ASP A 140 5.62 14.97 -11.71
N ALA A 141 6.89 14.78 -12.12
CA ALA A 141 7.56 15.68 -13.05
C ALA A 141 6.93 15.69 -14.45
N VAL A 142 6.48 14.53 -14.95
CA VAL A 142 5.79 14.40 -16.24
C VAL A 142 4.38 15.00 -16.16
N ALA A 143 3.63 14.70 -15.10
CA ALA A 143 2.27 15.20 -14.87
C ALA A 143 2.24 16.73 -14.73
N ARG A 144 3.13 17.32 -13.91
CA ARG A 144 3.34 18.78 -13.81
C ARG A 144 3.73 19.41 -15.15
N SER A 145 4.55 18.73 -15.95
CA SER A 145 4.94 19.22 -17.29
C SER A 145 3.84 19.14 -18.35
N LEU A 146 2.71 18.49 -18.03
CA LEU A 146 1.52 18.36 -18.87
C LEU A 146 0.31 19.15 -18.35
N ASP A 147 0.49 19.92 -17.27
CA ASP A 147 -0.57 20.63 -16.53
C ASP A 147 -1.74 19.71 -16.10
N ALA A 148 -1.41 18.46 -15.75
CA ALA A 148 -2.36 17.40 -15.45
C ALA A 148 -2.06 16.69 -14.13
N PRO A 149 -3.06 16.19 -13.39
CA PRO A 149 -2.85 15.36 -12.19
C PRO A 149 -2.28 13.99 -12.56
N ILE A 150 -1.53 13.37 -11.64
CA ILE A 150 -0.93 12.04 -11.84
C ILE A 150 -1.96 10.99 -12.27
N HIS A 151 -3.18 11.00 -11.72
CA HIS A 151 -4.21 10.02 -12.06
C HIS A 151 -4.54 9.98 -13.56
N ALA A 152 -4.43 11.12 -14.27
CA ALA A 152 -4.64 11.19 -15.72
C ALA A 152 -3.53 10.47 -16.54
N LEU A 153 -2.37 10.20 -15.93
CA LEU A 153 -1.32 9.35 -16.51
C LEU A 153 -1.51 7.87 -16.17
N LEU A 154 -2.28 7.55 -15.12
CA LEU A 154 -2.52 6.18 -14.64
C LEU A 154 -3.74 5.54 -15.29
N GLY A 155 -4.80 6.31 -15.58
CA GLY A 155 -6.02 5.79 -16.20
C GLY A 155 -7.17 6.79 -16.24
N THR A 156 -8.37 6.28 -16.52
CA THR A 156 -9.61 7.07 -16.37
C THR A 156 -9.96 7.15 -14.89
N GLN A 157 -10.28 8.35 -14.39
CA GLN A 157 -10.76 8.51 -13.02
C GLN A 157 -12.17 7.93 -12.89
N VAL A 158 -12.33 6.92 -12.03
CA VAL A 158 -13.59 6.26 -11.71
C VAL A 158 -14.11 6.65 -10.32
N HIS A 159 -13.20 7.02 -9.41
CA HIS A 159 -13.52 7.49 -8.06
C HIS A 159 -13.06 8.92 -7.85
N GLN A 160 -13.94 9.76 -7.30
CA GLN A 160 -13.59 11.14 -6.90
C GLN A 160 -12.92 11.19 -5.51
N ARG A 161 -13.11 10.14 -4.70
CA ARG A 161 -12.65 10.08 -3.30
C ARG A 161 -12.14 8.67 -2.99
N THR A 162 -11.07 8.58 -2.21
CA THR A 162 -10.45 7.31 -1.79
C THR A 162 -10.71 7.07 -0.29
N PRO A 163 -11.20 5.88 0.13
CA PRO A 163 -11.32 5.54 1.55
C PRO A 163 -9.93 5.33 2.17
N LEU A 164 -9.73 5.81 3.39
CA LEU A 164 -8.46 5.74 4.11
C LEU A 164 -8.64 5.16 5.51
N SER A 165 -7.76 4.23 5.90
CA SER A 165 -7.68 3.72 7.26
C SER A 165 -6.68 4.52 8.08
N TRP A 166 -7.04 4.82 9.33
CA TRP A 166 -6.03 5.12 10.35
C TRP A 166 -5.25 3.82 10.59
N TRP A 167 -3.94 3.88 10.77
CA TRP A 167 -3.11 2.68 10.99
C TRP A 167 -2.22 2.85 12.21
N ASN A 168 -2.16 1.78 13.02
CA ASN A 168 -1.17 1.61 14.06
C ASN A 168 -0.55 0.19 13.98
N ILE A 169 0.66 0.08 14.52
CA ILE A 169 1.26 -1.19 14.91
C ILE A 169 0.49 -1.78 16.11
N ASP A 170 0.84 -2.96 16.60
CA ASP A 170 0.27 -3.50 17.85
C ASP A 170 0.46 -2.55 19.05
N THR A 171 -0.60 -2.36 19.83
CA THR A 171 -0.69 -1.40 20.95
C THR A 171 -1.40 -2.02 22.14
N SER A 172 -1.22 -1.47 23.34
CA SER A 172 -2.08 -1.81 24.48
C SER A 172 -3.52 -1.33 24.25
N ALA A 173 -4.49 -1.89 24.98
CA ALA A 173 -5.90 -1.51 24.84
C ALA A 173 -6.15 0.01 25.05
N ALA A 174 -5.42 0.63 25.97
CA ALA A 174 -5.47 2.07 26.22
C ALA A 174 -4.92 2.90 25.04
N ASP A 175 -3.78 2.51 24.47
CA ASP A 175 -3.19 3.18 23.31
C ASP A 175 -4.06 3.01 22.04
N MET A 176 -4.69 1.84 21.87
CA MET A 176 -5.66 1.58 20.80
C MET A 176 -6.88 2.51 20.92
N ALA A 177 -7.50 2.58 22.11
CA ALA A 177 -8.66 3.46 22.33
C ALA A 177 -8.32 4.95 22.16
N ALA A 178 -7.12 5.39 22.57
CA ALA A 178 -6.65 6.75 22.36
C ALA A 178 -6.51 7.08 20.86
N GLU A 179 -5.88 6.20 20.07
CA GLU A 179 -5.72 6.40 18.63
C GLU A 179 -7.05 6.26 17.87
N CYS A 180 -7.95 5.35 18.25
CA CYS A 180 -9.31 5.30 17.68
C CYS A 180 -10.11 6.59 17.95
N THR A 181 -9.95 7.18 19.15
CA THR A 181 -10.58 8.47 19.50
C THR A 181 -10.06 9.61 18.62
N LEU A 182 -8.74 9.66 18.40
CA LEU A 182 -8.07 10.65 17.55
C LEU A 182 -8.41 10.46 16.06
N ALA A 183 -8.43 9.23 15.57
CA ALA A 183 -8.83 8.89 14.21
C ALA A 183 -10.24 9.42 13.90
N LYS A 184 -11.19 9.11 14.78
CA LYS A 184 -12.58 9.58 14.68
C LYS A 184 -12.68 11.12 14.70
N SER A 185 -11.90 11.82 15.53
CA SER A 185 -11.91 13.30 15.56
C SER A 185 -11.27 13.95 14.33
N LEU A 186 -10.44 13.20 13.60
CA LEU A 186 -9.82 13.60 12.33
C LEU A 186 -10.56 13.05 11.10
N GLY A 187 -11.83 12.67 11.24
CA GLY A 187 -12.71 12.30 10.13
C GLY A 187 -12.55 10.88 9.59
N TYR A 188 -11.75 10.02 10.21
CA TYR A 188 -11.60 8.61 9.80
C TYR A 188 -12.80 7.76 10.22
N HIS A 189 -13.19 6.82 9.36
CA HIS A 189 -14.21 5.80 9.64
C HIS A 189 -13.63 4.38 9.83
N ALA A 190 -12.35 4.18 9.56
CA ALA A 190 -11.67 2.90 9.67
C ALA A 190 -10.36 3.00 10.45
N TYR A 191 -10.04 1.96 11.21
CA TYR A 191 -8.83 1.82 12.01
C TYR A 191 -8.24 0.42 11.84
N LYS A 192 -7.00 0.35 11.38
CA LYS A 192 -6.29 -0.89 11.13
C LYS A 192 -5.19 -1.09 12.17
N THR A 193 -5.25 -2.25 12.82
CA THR A 193 -4.36 -2.65 13.91
C THR A 193 -3.78 -4.04 13.65
N LYS A 194 -3.08 -4.57 14.65
CA LYS A 194 -2.38 -5.83 14.62
C LYS A 194 -2.92 -6.79 15.68
N GLY A 195 -3.53 -7.90 15.26
CA GLY A 195 -3.85 -9.01 16.16
C GLY A 195 -2.55 -9.70 16.57
N ARG A 196 -2.28 -9.80 17.88
CA ARG A 196 -1.05 -10.37 18.44
C ARG A 196 -1.31 -11.19 19.70
N PRO A 197 -0.58 -12.31 19.91
CA PRO A 197 -0.73 -13.12 21.12
C PRO A 197 -0.12 -12.48 22.37
N TRP A 198 0.57 -11.34 22.21
CA TRP A 198 1.24 -10.58 23.26
C TRP A 198 0.45 -9.34 23.73
N PHE A 199 -0.80 -9.20 23.27
CA PHE A 199 -1.79 -8.25 23.79
C PHE A 199 -3.15 -8.96 23.93
N ASP A 200 -3.95 -8.61 24.93
CA ASP A 200 -5.33 -9.07 25.05
C ASP A 200 -6.21 -8.39 23.98
N LEU A 201 -6.70 -9.19 23.02
CA LEU A 201 -7.53 -8.70 21.92
C LEU A 201 -8.96 -8.34 22.37
N ASP A 202 -9.48 -9.00 23.40
CA ASP A 202 -10.81 -8.76 23.93
C ASP A 202 -10.83 -7.47 24.76
N GLU A 203 -9.77 -7.17 25.51
CA GLU A 203 -9.56 -5.88 26.17
C GLU A 203 -9.37 -4.77 25.13
N GLN A 204 -8.50 -4.97 24.13
CA GLN A 204 -8.31 -4.05 23.00
C GLN A 204 -9.64 -3.67 22.33
N MET A 205 -10.41 -4.69 21.89
CA MET A 205 -11.69 -4.48 21.23
C MET A 205 -12.72 -3.85 22.16
N THR A 206 -12.74 -4.22 23.44
CA THR A 206 -13.63 -3.61 24.44
C THR A 206 -13.31 -2.13 24.65
N ALA A 207 -12.04 -1.77 24.79
CA ALA A 207 -11.59 -0.40 24.99
C ALA A 207 -11.87 0.49 23.77
N ALA A 208 -11.53 0.00 22.57
CA ALA A 208 -11.78 0.72 21.32
C ALA A 208 -13.28 0.89 21.04
N SER A 209 -14.10 -0.14 21.26
CA SER A 209 -15.54 -0.09 20.96
C SER A 209 -16.30 0.90 21.83
N ARG A 210 -15.85 1.14 23.07
CA ARG A 210 -16.43 2.14 23.99
C ARG A 210 -16.25 3.58 23.51
N VAL A 211 -15.26 3.85 22.66
CA VAL A 211 -14.92 5.23 22.22
C VAL A 211 -15.30 5.52 20.76
N VAL A 212 -15.74 4.52 19.99
CA VAL A 212 -16.17 4.69 18.58
C VAL A 212 -17.62 4.24 18.33
N PRO A 213 -18.39 4.94 17.48
CA PRO A 213 -19.75 4.56 17.11
C PRO A 213 -19.79 3.31 16.21
N ASP A 214 -20.97 2.70 16.03
CA ASP A 214 -21.12 1.39 15.37
C ASP A 214 -20.78 1.39 13.86
N TRP A 215 -20.78 2.57 13.23
CA TRP A 215 -20.33 2.74 11.84
C TRP A 215 -18.80 2.72 11.70
N PHE A 216 -18.05 2.93 12.78
CA PHE A 216 -16.59 2.96 12.74
C PHE A 216 -16.04 1.53 12.72
N LYS A 217 -15.18 1.22 11.75
CA LYS A 217 -14.68 -0.13 11.51
C LYS A 217 -13.25 -0.35 11.96
N ILE A 218 -12.97 -1.58 12.35
CA ILE A 218 -11.69 -2.04 12.86
C ILE A 218 -11.22 -3.23 12.03
N ASP A 219 -10.04 -3.11 11.42
CA ASP A 219 -9.38 -4.15 10.65
C ASP A 219 -8.21 -4.70 11.46
N MET A 220 -8.06 -6.03 11.52
CA MET A 220 -7.08 -6.68 12.39
C MET A 220 -6.15 -7.61 11.61
N ASP A 221 -4.87 -7.24 11.55
CA ASP A 221 -3.84 -8.00 10.85
C ASP A 221 -3.04 -8.90 11.79
N PHE A 222 -3.21 -10.21 11.65
CA PHE A 222 -2.54 -11.21 12.49
C PHE A 222 -1.12 -11.54 12.01
N ASN A 223 -0.75 -11.17 10.78
CA ASN A 223 0.49 -11.58 10.10
C ASN A 223 0.84 -13.06 10.38
N ASP A 224 -0.11 -13.95 10.09
CA ASP A 224 -0.10 -15.41 10.22
C ASP A 224 0.08 -16.02 11.63
N THR A 225 0.04 -15.20 12.68
CA THR A 225 0.26 -15.67 14.06
C THR A 225 -0.85 -16.53 14.68
N LEU A 226 -2.00 -16.72 14.01
CA LEU A 226 -2.99 -17.74 14.44
C LEU A 226 -2.62 -19.16 13.97
N LEU A 227 -1.52 -19.32 13.23
CA LEU A 227 -0.84 -20.56 12.84
C LEU A 227 -1.59 -21.47 11.86
N ASN A 228 -2.85 -21.80 12.11
CA ASN A 228 -3.69 -22.69 11.28
C ASN A 228 -5.18 -22.48 11.59
N ALA A 229 -6.06 -22.98 10.73
CA ALA A 229 -7.51 -22.76 10.86
C ALA A 229 -8.16 -23.36 12.12
N GLU A 230 -7.56 -24.40 12.73
CA GLU A 230 -8.09 -25.00 13.95
C GLU A 230 -7.87 -24.08 15.16
N GLN A 231 -6.68 -23.47 15.26
CA GLN A 231 -6.36 -22.50 16.30
C GLN A 231 -6.94 -21.11 16.03
N ALA A 232 -7.11 -20.72 14.75
CA ALA A 232 -7.65 -19.42 14.36
C ALA A 232 -9.15 -19.28 14.62
N LEU A 233 -9.97 -20.26 14.22
CA LEU A 233 -11.42 -20.12 14.21
C LEU A 233 -12.06 -19.74 15.56
N PRO A 234 -11.63 -20.28 16.72
CA PRO A 234 -12.17 -19.86 18.03
C PRO A 234 -11.88 -18.39 18.38
N ILE A 235 -10.79 -17.82 17.86
CA ILE A 235 -10.42 -16.42 18.08
C ILE A 235 -11.15 -15.52 17.09
N LEU A 236 -11.10 -15.86 15.79
CA LEU A 236 -11.76 -15.08 14.73
C LEU A 236 -13.27 -14.96 14.94
N ARG A 237 -13.96 -16.04 15.34
CA ARG A 237 -15.40 -16.00 15.63
C ARG A 237 -15.73 -15.09 16.81
N ARG A 238 -15.00 -15.24 17.93
CA ARG A 238 -15.20 -14.41 19.13
C ARG A 238 -15.02 -12.92 18.84
N LEU A 239 -14.00 -12.57 18.04
CA LEU A 239 -13.77 -11.19 17.63
C LEU A 239 -14.86 -10.70 16.64
N GLY A 240 -15.34 -11.57 15.75
CA GLY A 240 -16.42 -11.29 14.81
C GLY A 240 -17.81 -11.10 15.43
N GLU A 241 -18.01 -11.49 16.69
CA GLU A 241 -19.21 -11.12 17.47
C GLU A 241 -19.34 -9.59 17.66
N ASN A 242 -18.24 -8.84 17.51
CA ASN A 242 -18.24 -7.39 17.57
C ASN A 242 -18.45 -6.76 16.17
N PRO A 243 -19.59 -6.09 15.90
CA PRO A 243 -19.93 -5.57 14.57
C PRO A 243 -19.07 -4.38 14.11
N ARG A 244 -18.09 -3.94 14.91
CA ARG A 244 -17.04 -2.99 14.48
C ARG A 244 -15.91 -3.70 13.73
N VAL A 245 -15.65 -4.99 13.98
CA VAL A 245 -14.65 -5.74 13.22
C VAL A 245 -15.15 -5.91 11.79
N ALA A 246 -14.34 -5.51 10.80
CA ALA A 246 -14.73 -5.56 9.39
C ALA A 246 -13.85 -6.52 8.58
N ILE A 247 -12.54 -6.54 8.81
CA ILE A 247 -11.61 -7.37 8.04
C ILE A 247 -10.53 -8.02 8.92
N PHE A 248 -10.24 -9.29 8.66
CA PHE A 248 -9.09 -10.03 9.19
C PHE A 248 -8.00 -10.17 8.10
N GLU A 249 -6.85 -9.51 8.25
CA GLU A 249 -5.71 -9.67 7.34
C GLU A 249 -4.80 -10.81 7.79
N THR A 250 -4.43 -11.67 6.84
CA THR A 250 -3.45 -12.76 6.98
C THR A 250 -3.59 -13.50 8.32
N PRO A 251 -4.76 -14.13 8.60
CA PRO A 251 -5.02 -14.79 9.89
C PRO A 251 -3.99 -15.91 10.17
N ILE A 252 -3.74 -16.74 9.16
CA ILE A 252 -2.81 -17.88 9.17
C ILE A 252 -1.88 -17.78 7.94
N PRO A 253 -0.89 -18.66 7.74
CA PRO A 253 -0.01 -18.60 6.58
C PRO A 253 -0.81 -18.67 5.28
N GLN A 254 -0.60 -17.72 4.36
CA GLN A 254 -1.40 -17.60 3.14
C GLN A 254 -1.26 -18.84 2.21
N SER A 255 -0.16 -19.57 2.34
CA SER A 255 0.10 -20.84 1.65
C SER A 255 -0.72 -22.03 2.17
N ASP A 256 -1.36 -21.95 3.34
CA ASP A 256 -2.35 -22.94 3.78
C ASP A 256 -3.69 -22.69 3.09
N ILE A 257 -3.78 -23.06 1.81
CA ILE A 257 -4.96 -22.89 0.97
C ILE A 257 -6.23 -23.44 1.66
N ARG A 258 -6.13 -24.64 2.23
CA ARG A 258 -7.26 -25.33 2.87
C ARG A 258 -7.66 -24.70 4.20
N GLY A 259 -6.69 -24.25 4.99
CA GLY A 259 -6.96 -23.51 6.21
C GLY A 259 -7.66 -22.19 5.92
N ASN A 260 -7.20 -21.42 4.93
CA ASN A 260 -7.81 -20.13 4.60
C ASN A 260 -9.19 -20.30 3.95
N GLN A 261 -9.39 -21.30 3.08
CA GLN A 261 -10.73 -21.73 2.62
C GLN A 261 -11.67 -22.02 3.81
N ARG A 262 -11.21 -22.82 4.77
CA ARG A 262 -11.97 -23.19 5.97
C ARG A 262 -12.25 -21.99 6.88
N ILE A 263 -11.40 -20.95 6.88
CA ILE A 263 -11.65 -19.70 7.60
C ILE A 263 -12.76 -18.91 6.89
N CYS A 264 -12.61 -18.57 5.60
CA CYS A 264 -13.59 -17.76 4.86
C CYS A 264 -14.99 -18.38 4.87
N GLN A 265 -15.10 -19.71 4.81
CA GLN A 265 -16.38 -20.45 4.89
C GLN A 265 -17.03 -20.45 6.29
N ALA A 266 -16.42 -19.81 7.30
CA ALA A 266 -16.74 -20.00 8.71
C ALA A 266 -16.73 -18.71 9.56
N THR A 267 -16.74 -17.55 8.90
CA THR A 267 -16.76 -16.19 9.44
C THR A 267 -17.56 -15.28 8.50
N ASP A 268 -18.34 -14.34 9.04
CA ASP A 268 -19.00 -13.29 8.25
C ASP A 268 -18.15 -12.01 8.14
N VAL A 269 -17.03 -11.95 8.86
CA VAL A 269 -15.99 -10.91 8.75
C VAL A 269 -15.06 -11.25 7.59
N ALA A 270 -14.85 -10.31 6.66
CA ALA A 270 -14.05 -10.54 5.46
C ALA A 270 -12.58 -10.90 5.78
N VAL A 271 -11.96 -11.70 4.91
CA VAL A 271 -10.56 -12.14 5.01
C VAL A 271 -9.73 -11.49 3.90
N ALA A 272 -8.59 -10.90 4.27
CA ALA A 272 -7.68 -10.23 3.33
C ALA A 272 -6.29 -10.88 3.26
N MET A 273 -5.66 -10.85 2.08
CA MET A 273 -4.32 -11.38 1.86
C MET A 273 -3.41 -10.47 1.03
N HIS A 274 -2.09 -10.51 1.27
CA HIS A 274 -1.11 -9.87 0.39
C HIS A 274 -1.12 -10.45 -1.02
N TYR A 275 -1.31 -9.60 -2.02
CA TYR A 275 -1.43 -10.00 -3.41
C TYR A 275 -0.11 -10.58 -3.97
N GLY A 276 -0.15 -11.87 -4.31
CA GLY A 276 0.88 -12.55 -5.11
C GLY A 276 1.47 -13.83 -4.50
N ASP A 277 1.24 -14.12 -3.22
CA ASP A 277 1.59 -15.39 -2.58
C ASP A 277 0.46 -15.82 -1.61
N PRO A 278 -0.40 -16.79 -1.95
CA PRO A 278 -0.35 -17.64 -3.13
C PRO A 278 -0.60 -16.85 -4.43
N SER A 279 -0.31 -17.48 -5.58
CA SER A 279 -0.48 -16.80 -6.88
C SER A 279 -1.93 -16.31 -7.04
N PRO A 280 -2.17 -15.17 -7.72
CA PRO A 280 -3.52 -14.61 -7.85
C PRO A 280 -4.51 -15.59 -8.49
N GLU A 281 -4.03 -16.43 -9.41
CA GLU A 281 -4.80 -17.51 -10.01
C GLU A 281 -5.29 -18.53 -8.97
N VAL A 282 -4.41 -18.97 -8.06
CA VAL A 282 -4.78 -19.88 -6.96
C VAL A 282 -5.71 -19.16 -5.99
N ALA A 283 -5.38 -17.94 -5.58
CA ALA A 283 -6.17 -17.20 -4.59
C ALA A 283 -7.62 -17.00 -5.03
N ILE A 284 -7.84 -16.63 -6.30
CA ILE A 284 -9.15 -16.46 -6.91
C ILE A 284 -9.86 -17.80 -7.08
N LYS A 285 -9.23 -18.79 -7.72
CA LYS A 285 -9.87 -20.10 -8.01
C LYS A 285 -10.25 -20.88 -6.77
N GLU A 286 -9.42 -20.83 -5.74
CA GLU A 286 -9.62 -21.56 -4.49
C GLU A 286 -10.44 -20.75 -3.47
N SER A 287 -10.73 -19.47 -3.73
CA SER A 287 -11.50 -18.59 -2.83
C SER A 287 -10.94 -18.55 -1.40
N VAL A 288 -9.65 -18.24 -1.28
CA VAL A 288 -8.90 -18.22 0.00
C VAL A 288 -9.03 -16.90 0.78
N CYS A 289 -9.62 -15.88 0.17
CA CYS A 289 -9.82 -14.55 0.75
C CYS A 289 -10.93 -13.81 0.00
N ASP A 290 -11.60 -12.87 0.69
CA ASP A 290 -12.66 -12.02 0.13
C ASP A 290 -12.11 -10.77 -0.56
N GLY A 291 -10.79 -10.56 -0.52
CA GLY A 291 -10.12 -9.45 -1.18
C GLY A 291 -8.63 -9.37 -0.85
N PHE A 292 -7.97 -8.34 -1.38
CA PHE A 292 -6.51 -8.25 -1.38
C PHE A 292 -5.92 -7.02 -0.68
N VAL A 293 -4.64 -7.16 -0.34
CA VAL A 293 -3.73 -6.06 0.03
C VAL A 293 -2.79 -5.82 -1.14
N VAL A 294 -2.98 -4.68 -1.81
CA VAL A 294 -2.29 -4.36 -3.07
C VAL A 294 -1.25 -3.26 -2.84
N GLY A 295 0.01 -3.57 -3.16
CA GLY A 295 1.15 -2.68 -3.01
C GLY A 295 2.27 -3.01 -4.01
N GLY A 296 3.13 -2.05 -4.30
CA GLY A 296 4.23 -2.18 -5.26
C GLY A 296 4.57 -0.88 -5.97
N GLY A 297 5.38 -0.97 -7.02
CA GLY A 297 5.55 0.12 -7.99
C GLY A 297 4.33 0.24 -8.89
N ALA A 298 4.22 1.35 -9.63
CA ALA A 298 3.03 1.71 -10.40
C ALA A 298 2.60 0.59 -11.38
N SER A 299 3.55 -0.08 -12.02
CA SER A 299 3.27 -1.13 -13.01
C SER A 299 2.70 -2.39 -12.35
N ARG A 300 3.34 -2.90 -11.29
CA ARG A 300 2.79 -4.00 -10.47
C ARG A 300 1.44 -3.63 -9.87
N LEU A 301 1.27 -2.42 -9.35
CA LEU A 301 0.07 -1.98 -8.64
C LEU A 301 -1.15 -1.95 -9.58
N MET A 302 -1.03 -1.29 -10.74
CA MET A 302 -2.10 -1.25 -11.75
C MET A 302 -2.42 -2.65 -12.29
N LYS A 303 -1.40 -3.49 -12.54
CA LYS A 303 -1.62 -4.88 -12.95
C LYS A 303 -2.39 -5.69 -11.90
N SER A 304 -2.05 -5.51 -10.62
CA SER A 304 -2.70 -6.23 -9.51
C SER A 304 -4.14 -5.76 -9.32
N GLY A 305 -4.38 -4.45 -9.31
CA GLY A 305 -5.71 -3.87 -9.16
C GLY A 305 -6.66 -4.23 -10.30
N HIS A 306 -6.20 -4.21 -11.56
CA HIS A 306 -7.00 -4.69 -12.69
C HIS A 306 -7.28 -6.20 -12.63
N THR A 307 -6.36 -7.01 -12.08
CA THR A 307 -6.59 -8.46 -11.92
C THR A 307 -7.66 -8.74 -10.86
N ALA A 308 -7.61 -8.06 -9.71
CA ALA A 308 -8.64 -8.15 -8.67
C ALA A 308 -10.01 -7.69 -9.18
N ALA A 309 -10.05 -6.55 -9.90
CA ALA A 309 -11.26 -6.03 -10.54
C ALA A 309 -11.81 -6.94 -11.67
N SER A 310 -10.98 -7.81 -12.26
CA SER A 310 -11.43 -8.82 -13.23
C SER A 310 -12.04 -10.07 -12.57
N ALA A 311 -11.98 -10.15 -11.24
CA ALA A 311 -12.52 -11.24 -10.42
C ALA A 311 -13.62 -10.76 -9.45
N ASP A 312 -14.08 -9.50 -9.58
CA ASP A 312 -15.03 -8.84 -8.67
C ASP A 312 -14.55 -8.75 -7.20
N LEU A 313 -13.24 -8.83 -6.97
CA LEU A 313 -12.64 -8.83 -5.63
C LEU A 313 -12.16 -7.43 -5.21
N PRO A 314 -12.63 -6.89 -4.07
CA PRO A 314 -12.14 -5.63 -3.51
C PRO A 314 -10.70 -5.74 -3.01
N PHE A 315 -10.08 -4.58 -2.80
CA PHE A 315 -8.79 -4.47 -2.13
C PHE A 315 -8.59 -3.11 -1.48
N TRP A 316 -7.62 -3.03 -0.57
CA TRP A 316 -7.04 -1.76 -0.16
C TRP A 316 -5.63 -1.58 -0.74
N LEU A 317 -5.27 -0.32 -0.97
CA LEU A 317 -3.91 0.07 -1.33
C LEU A 317 -3.05 0.12 -0.06
N GLN A 318 -1.87 -0.50 -0.09
CA GLN A 318 -0.89 -0.43 1.00
C GLN A 318 0.41 0.21 0.50
N LEU A 319 0.47 1.53 0.60
CA LEU A 319 1.53 2.41 0.11
C LEU A 319 2.01 3.30 1.25
N VAL A 320 2.97 2.80 2.02
CA VAL A 320 3.36 3.32 3.34
C VAL A 320 4.47 4.37 3.23
N GLY A 321 4.26 5.55 3.81
CA GLY A 321 5.24 6.64 3.89
C GLY A 321 4.72 7.84 4.67
N THR A 322 5.21 9.04 4.38
CA THR A 322 4.63 10.29 4.91
C THR A 322 3.48 10.78 4.01
N GLY A 323 3.06 12.03 4.16
CA GLY A 323 2.01 12.63 3.33
C GLY A 323 2.27 12.52 1.83
N ILE A 324 3.54 12.48 1.41
CA ILE A 324 3.94 12.37 0.00
C ILE A 324 3.47 11.02 -0.59
N THR A 325 3.82 9.90 0.06
CA THR A 325 3.36 8.57 -0.36
C THR A 325 1.85 8.41 -0.21
N ALA A 326 1.24 9.03 0.82
CA ALA A 326 -0.21 9.04 0.99
C ALA A 326 -0.94 9.76 -0.16
N ALA A 327 -0.48 10.94 -0.59
CA ALA A 327 -1.03 11.67 -1.72
C ALA A 327 -0.88 10.88 -3.04
N TRP A 328 0.28 10.25 -3.25
CA TRP A 328 0.52 9.34 -4.37
C TRP A 328 -0.48 8.16 -4.38
N SER A 329 -0.85 7.64 -3.21
CA SER A 329 -1.86 6.58 -3.10
C SER A 329 -3.26 7.00 -3.54
N LEU A 330 -3.65 8.27 -3.34
CA LEU A 330 -4.97 8.79 -3.73
C LEU A 330 -5.19 8.74 -5.26
N HIS A 331 -4.14 8.96 -6.06
CA HIS A 331 -4.23 8.91 -7.52
C HIS A 331 -4.56 7.50 -8.04
N PHE A 332 -4.10 6.44 -7.34
CA PHE A 332 -4.48 5.06 -7.65
C PHE A 332 -5.90 4.72 -7.19
N GLY A 333 -6.29 5.17 -5.99
CA GLY A 333 -7.67 5.05 -5.51
C GLY A 333 -8.67 5.70 -6.47
N GLY A 334 -8.27 6.79 -7.12
CA GLY A 334 -9.07 7.46 -8.15
C GLY A 334 -9.29 6.68 -9.45
N VAL A 335 -8.39 5.76 -9.85
CA VAL A 335 -8.47 5.05 -11.16
C VAL A 335 -8.75 3.55 -11.04
N LEU A 336 -8.54 2.95 -9.87
CA LEU A 336 -8.76 1.52 -9.65
C LEU A 336 -10.13 1.27 -9.05
N SER A 337 -11.07 0.76 -9.87
CA SER A 337 -12.48 0.59 -9.50
C SER A 337 -12.72 -0.20 -8.21
N HIS A 338 -11.88 -1.20 -7.92
CA HIS A 338 -12.00 -2.09 -6.76
C HIS A 338 -11.09 -1.70 -5.58
N ALA A 339 -10.46 -0.52 -5.60
CA ALA A 339 -9.73 0.05 -4.45
C ALA A 339 -10.71 0.63 -3.40
N THR A 340 -11.71 -0.18 -3.02
CA THR A 340 -12.88 0.22 -2.22
C THR A 340 -12.72 -0.04 -0.72
N TRP A 341 -11.71 -0.82 -0.32
CA TRP A 341 -11.38 -0.98 1.11
C TRP A 341 -10.43 0.15 1.58
N PRO A 342 -10.51 0.57 2.85
CA PRO A 342 -9.74 1.71 3.38
C PRO A 342 -8.22 1.58 3.22
N ALA A 343 -7.60 2.45 2.42
CA ALA A 343 -6.18 2.39 2.09
C ALA A 343 -5.26 2.74 3.28
N VAL A 344 -4.07 2.13 3.26
CA VAL A 344 -3.13 2.06 4.38
C VAL A 344 -1.82 2.72 3.96
N ASN A 345 -1.61 3.95 4.42
CA ASN A 345 -0.47 4.79 4.03
C ASN A 345 0.40 5.28 5.21
N CYS A 346 -0.11 5.22 6.44
CA CYS A 346 0.61 5.48 7.70
C CYS A 346 1.17 6.90 7.89
N HIS A 347 0.82 7.87 7.04
CA HIS A 347 1.27 9.26 7.15
C HIS A 347 0.88 9.93 8.48
N GLN A 348 -0.19 9.46 9.12
CA GLN A 348 -0.68 9.92 10.42
C GLN A 348 0.18 9.45 11.62
N LEU A 349 1.23 8.65 11.41
CA LEU A 349 2.18 8.28 12.48
C LEU A 349 3.04 9.48 12.94
N TYR A 350 3.28 10.44 12.06
CA TYR A 350 4.30 11.49 12.23
C TYR A 350 3.77 12.76 12.91
N THR A 351 4.66 13.46 13.61
CA THR A 351 4.38 14.76 14.26
C THR A 351 4.23 15.93 13.29
N HIS A 352 4.75 15.79 12.06
CA HIS A 352 4.78 16.82 11.04
C HIS A 352 4.49 16.18 9.68
N THR A 353 3.71 16.87 8.85
CA THR A 353 3.57 16.56 7.41
C THR A 353 4.78 17.08 6.65
N LEU A 354 5.16 16.42 5.55
CA LEU A 354 6.14 16.94 4.58
C LEU A 354 5.49 17.69 3.40
N LEU A 355 4.16 17.83 3.44
CA LEU A 355 3.36 18.60 2.51
C LEU A 355 2.93 19.92 3.16
N THR A 356 2.91 21.01 2.40
CA THR A 356 2.46 22.35 2.83
C THR A 356 1.00 22.41 3.32
N LYS A 357 0.20 21.38 3.03
CA LYS A 357 -1.14 21.14 3.58
C LYS A 357 -1.26 19.67 3.99
N PRO A 358 -1.98 19.33 5.06
CA PRO A 358 -2.29 17.94 5.39
C PRO A 358 -3.23 17.32 4.33
N ILE A 359 -3.33 15.99 4.35
CA ILE A 359 -4.44 15.28 3.72
C ILE A 359 -5.59 15.30 4.72
N GLU A 360 -6.68 15.95 4.35
CA GLU A 360 -7.89 16.06 5.17
C GLU A 360 -8.86 14.93 4.81
N LEU A 361 -9.54 14.36 5.81
CA LEU A 361 -10.57 13.35 5.61
C LEU A 361 -11.93 13.88 6.04
N ASN A 362 -12.95 13.47 5.29
CA ASN A 362 -14.35 13.66 5.64
C ASN A 362 -15.08 12.33 5.45
N GLN A 363 -15.78 11.87 6.48
CA GLN A 363 -16.54 10.60 6.46
C GLN A 363 -15.73 9.37 6.00
N GLY A 364 -14.46 9.27 6.42
CA GLY A 364 -13.56 8.16 6.12
C GLY A 364 -12.89 8.19 4.74
N VAL A 365 -13.15 9.21 3.94
CA VAL A 365 -12.56 9.36 2.59
C VAL A 365 -11.77 10.68 2.48
N ALA A 366 -10.78 10.69 1.58
CA ALA A 366 -10.09 11.90 1.13
C ALA A 366 -10.32 12.11 -0.38
N GLU A 367 -10.37 13.36 -0.83
CA GLU A 367 -10.55 13.73 -2.24
C GLU A 367 -9.33 13.28 -3.10
N VAL A 368 -9.58 12.86 -4.34
CA VAL A 368 -8.51 12.55 -5.30
C VAL A 368 -7.95 13.86 -5.87
N PRO A 369 -6.62 14.12 -5.85
CA PRO A 369 -6.10 15.43 -6.22
C PRO A 369 -6.22 15.71 -7.73
N THR A 370 -6.92 16.78 -8.08
CA THR A 370 -7.17 17.20 -9.48
C THR A 370 -6.18 18.23 -10.02
N THR A 371 -5.30 18.77 -9.16
CA THR A 371 -4.25 19.74 -9.52
C THR A 371 -3.02 19.06 -10.12
N PRO A 372 -2.19 19.77 -10.92
CA PRO A 372 -1.07 19.16 -11.63
C PRO A 372 -0.11 18.37 -10.74
N GLY A 373 0.36 17.24 -11.25
CA GLY A 373 1.29 16.36 -10.52
C GLY A 373 0.64 15.55 -9.41
N LEU A 374 1.36 15.42 -8.30
CA LEU A 374 0.94 14.84 -7.02
C LEU A 374 -0.28 15.57 -6.44
N GLY A 375 -0.50 16.82 -6.87
CA GLY A 375 -1.59 17.69 -6.40
C GLY A 375 -1.33 18.39 -5.07
N TYR A 376 -0.18 18.12 -4.44
CA TYR A 376 0.30 18.77 -3.22
C TYR A 376 1.73 19.32 -3.41
N GLU A 377 2.04 20.41 -2.71
CA GLU A 377 3.38 21.00 -2.66
C GLU A 377 4.17 20.56 -1.42
N ILE A 378 5.47 20.33 -1.60
CA ILE A 378 6.40 19.90 -0.54
C ILE A 378 6.76 21.07 0.38
N ASP A 379 6.69 20.84 1.70
CA ASP A 379 7.18 21.80 2.69
C ASP A 379 8.70 21.65 2.85
N TRP A 380 9.44 22.49 2.10
CA TRP A 380 10.89 22.45 2.08
C TRP A 380 11.55 22.93 3.37
N ASP A 381 10.88 23.73 4.21
CA ASP A 381 11.42 24.13 5.51
C ASP A 381 11.27 23.00 6.54
N VAL A 382 10.16 22.25 6.51
CA VAL A 382 10.00 21.03 7.32
C VAL A 382 10.96 19.92 6.84
N VAL A 383 11.12 19.71 5.53
CA VAL A 383 12.14 18.79 4.98
C VAL A 383 13.52 19.18 5.49
N LYS A 384 13.94 20.44 5.30
CA LYS A 384 15.24 20.98 5.75
C LYS A 384 15.46 20.84 7.26
N ARG A 385 14.41 21.06 8.07
CA ARG A 385 14.43 20.90 9.54
C ARG A 385 14.66 19.46 9.99
N PHE A 386 14.22 18.47 9.21
CA PHE A 386 14.38 17.05 9.52
C PHE A 386 15.44 16.31 8.70
N THR A 387 16.17 17.00 7.81
CA THR A 387 17.30 16.44 7.04
C THR A 387 18.35 15.81 7.96
N VAL A 388 18.77 14.58 7.64
CA VAL A 388 19.85 13.85 8.30
C VAL A 388 20.73 13.11 7.28
N PRO A 389 21.98 12.74 7.62
CA PRO A 389 22.74 11.78 6.83
C PRO A 389 22.00 10.44 6.71
N LYS A 390 21.99 9.87 5.50
CA LYS A 390 21.38 8.55 5.23
C LYS A 390 22.07 7.47 6.06
N PRO A 391 21.36 6.71 6.92
CA PRO A 391 22.02 5.68 7.72
C PRO A 391 22.58 4.55 6.84
N ALA A 392 23.86 4.22 7.01
CA ALA A 392 24.57 3.21 6.20
C ALA A 392 23.99 1.78 6.29
N ARG A 393 23.11 1.53 7.27
CA ARG A 393 22.28 0.33 7.41
C ARG A 393 21.01 0.68 8.18
N ARG A 394 19.98 -0.17 8.11
CA ARG A 394 18.72 -0.01 8.88
C ARG A 394 19.05 0.23 10.36
N PRO A 395 18.57 1.33 10.97
CA PRO A 395 18.67 1.53 12.41
C PRO A 395 17.98 0.40 13.18
N ASP A 396 18.72 -0.20 14.12
CA ASP A 396 18.23 -1.27 14.99
C ASP A 396 18.81 -1.08 16.40
N PRO A 397 18.28 -0.14 17.20
CA PRO A 397 18.76 0.12 18.56
C PRO A 397 18.49 -1.09 19.47
N PRO A 398 19.24 -1.23 20.59
CA PRO A 398 18.94 -2.23 21.61
C PRO A 398 17.52 -2.07 22.16
N ARG A 399 16.71 -3.12 22.00
CA ARG A 399 15.31 -3.19 22.43
C ARG A 399 15.11 -4.50 23.20
N LEU A 400 14.73 -4.37 24.46
CA LEU A 400 14.30 -5.47 25.33
C LEU A 400 12.80 -5.30 25.54
N ILE A 401 12.03 -6.32 25.22
CA ILE A 401 10.57 -6.34 25.28
C ILE A 401 10.16 -7.20 26.47
N GLU A 402 9.21 -6.72 27.27
CA GLU A 402 8.57 -7.48 28.34
C GLU A 402 7.10 -7.69 27.97
N THR A 403 6.66 -8.93 27.96
CA THR A 403 5.24 -9.33 27.95
C THR A 403 4.89 -9.91 29.32
N THR A 404 3.71 -9.57 29.84
CA THR A 404 3.20 -10.06 31.14
C THR A 404 1.78 -10.57 31.02
N TRP A 405 1.40 -11.54 31.86
CA TRP A 405 0.05 -12.12 31.92
C TRP A 405 -0.58 -11.99 33.33
N THR A 406 -1.87 -12.31 33.44
CA THR A 406 -2.69 -12.14 34.68
C THR A 406 -2.26 -13.00 35.85
N ASP A 407 -1.57 -14.11 35.61
CA ASP A 407 -0.96 -14.99 36.62
C ASP A 407 0.33 -14.40 37.23
N GLY A 408 0.87 -13.34 36.62
CA GLY A 408 2.16 -12.74 36.98
C GLY A 408 3.36 -13.30 36.19
N SER A 409 3.14 -14.30 35.33
CA SER A 409 4.18 -14.83 34.43
C SER A 409 4.66 -13.76 33.45
N LYS A 410 5.92 -13.90 33.01
CA LYS A 410 6.61 -12.93 32.16
C LYS A 410 7.39 -13.58 31.04
N MET A 411 7.49 -12.90 29.93
CA MET A 411 8.39 -13.23 28.83
C MET A 411 9.25 -12.03 28.48
N TYR A 412 10.55 -12.26 28.25
CA TYR A 412 11.45 -11.27 27.67
C TYR A 412 11.97 -11.71 26.31
N LEU A 413 11.87 -10.82 25.33
CA LEU A 413 12.41 -10.99 23.97
C LEU A 413 13.23 -9.75 23.59
N ALA A 414 14.26 -9.91 22.75
CA ALA A 414 15.10 -8.79 22.35
C ALA A 414 15.52 -8.83 20.88
N ASN A 415 15.81 -7.66 20.31
CA ASN A 415 16.09 -7.54 18.88
C ASN A 415 17.38 -8.26 18.46
N ASN A 416 17.25 -9.09 17.42
CA ASN A 416 18.27 -10.02 16.96
C ASN A 416 19.00 -9.56 15.67
N GLY A 417 18.82 -8.31 15.25
CA GLY A 417 19.30 -7.79 13.96
C GLY A 417 18.27 -7.86 12.82
N ARG A 418 17.14 -8.56 13.01
CA ARG A 418 16.05 -8.66 12.02
C ARG A 418 14.86 -7.77 12.40
N VAL A 419 13.99 -7.53 11.42
CA VAL A 419 12.59 -7.11 11.71
C VAL A 419 11.81 -8.32 12.21
N ASN A 420 10.60 -8.09 12.73
CA ASN A 420 9.62 -9.15 13.01
C ASN A 420 10.05 -10.22 14.04
N PHE A 421 11.03 -9.95 14.91
CA PHE A 421 11.53 -10.94 15.87
C PHE A 421 10.46 -11.41 16.89
N MET A 422 9.51 -10.54 17.25
CA MET A 422 8.32 -10.92 18.04
C MET A 422 7.37 -11.82 17.24
N LEU A 423 7.09 -11.47 15.98
CA LEU A 423 6.26 -12.27 15.05
C LEU A 423 6.87 -13.66 14.84
N ASP A 424 8.18 -13.75 14.55
CA ASP A 424 8.88 -15.03 14.39
C ASP A 424 8.74 -15.90 15.65
N ALA A 425 8.82 -15.32 16.85
CA ALA A 425 8.63 -16.05 18.10
C ALA A 425 7.18 -16.58 18.25
N ALA A 426 6.17 -15.81 17.83
CA ALA A 426 4.77 -16.27 17.81
C ALA A 426 4.57 -17.41 16.78
N ARG A 427 5.01 -17.20 15.55
CA ARG A 427 4.90 -18.12 14.40
C ARG A 427 5.52 -19.48 14.65
N PHE A 428 6.63 -19.52 15.40
CA PHE A 428 7.31 -20.76 15.77
C PHE A 428 6.92 -21.30 17.15
N GLY A 429 5.78 -20.86 17.71
CA GLY A 429 5.22 -21.40 18.96
C GLY A 429 6.08 -21.16 20.21
N LYS A 430 6.90 -20.11 20.22
CA LYS A 430 7.89 -19.82 21.27
C LYS A 430 7.37 -18.85 22.35
N MET A 431 6.08 -18.58 22.35
CA MET A 431 5.39 -17.75 23.35
C MET A 431 3.97 -18.28 23.58
N PRO A 432 3.32 -17.94 24.70
CA PRO A 432 1.93 -18.35 24.96
C PRO A 432 0.99 -17.89 23.85
N PHE A 433 0.07 -18.77 23.45
CA PHE A 433 -0.84 -18.52 22.34
C PHE A 433 -2.10 -17.79 22.82
N TYR A 434 -2.20 -16.48 22.54
CA TYR A 434 -3.41 -15.65 22.74
C TYR A 434 -4.06 -15.81 24.13
N GLN A 435 -3.24 -15.75 25.18
CA GLN A 435 -3.72 -15.83 26.57
C GLN A 435 -4.30 -14.48 27.06
N PRO A 436 -5.41 -14.49 27.83
CA PRO A 436 -6.01 -13.28 28.39
C PRO A 436 -5.10 -12.47 29.31
N GLY A 437 -5.32 -11.16 29.31
CA GLY A 437 -4.55 -10.13 30.00
C GLY A 437 -3.06 -10.12 29.67
N ALA A 438 -2.71 -10.50 28.44
CA ALA A 438 -1.40 -10.20 27.89
C ALA A 438 -1.24 -8.68 27.70
N ASP A 439 -0.16 -8.09 28.20
CA ASP A 439 0.28 -6.73 27.83
C ASP A 439 1.78 -6.71 27.53
N THR A 440 2.22 -5.82 26.63
CA THR A 440 3.59 -5.79 26.10
C THR A 440 4.17 -4.39 25.98
N ARG A 441 5.34 -4.21 26.60
CA ARG A 441 6.06 -2.92 26.65
C ARG A 441 7.54 -3.04 26.30
N LEU A 442 8.11 -1.94 25.82
CA LEU A 442 9.55 -1.75 25.71
C LEU A 442 10.14 -1.49 27.11
N VAL A 443 11.09 -2.32 27.56
CA VAL A 443 11.79 -2.15 28.83
C VAL A 443 12.84 -1.04 28.70
N PRO A 444 12.74 0.07 29.46
CA PRO A 444 13.71 1.16 29.40
C PRO A 444 15.14 0.68 29.65
N ASN A 445 16.07 1.06 28.77
CA ASN A 445 17.49 0.74 28.94
C ASN A 445 18.13 1.70 29.95
N ASP A 446 18.18 1.27 31.20
CA ASP A 446 18.80 1.96 32.34
C ASP A 446 20.34 1.85 32.36
N ASN A 447 20.94 1.14 31.42
CA ASN A 447 22.36 0.77 31.39
C ASN A 447 22.84 0.01 32.65
N SER A 448 21.94 -0.69 33.35
CA SER A 448 22.30 -1.60 34.45
C SER A 448 22.98 -2.88 33.95
N ALA A 449 23.64 -3.60 34.86
CA ALA A 449 24.14 -4.94 34.58
C ALA A 449 22.98 -5.92 34.31
N ARG A 450 21.87 -5.80 35.06
CA ARG A 450 20.66 -6.62 34.92
C ARG A 450 20.02 -6.48 33.54
N TRP A 451 19.85 -5.25 33.05
CA TRP A 451 19.29 -5.01 31.71
C TRP A 451 20.19 -5.60 30.63
N ARG A 452 21.52 -5.39 30.72
CA ARG A 452 22.47 -5.95 29.75
C ARG A 452 22.46 -7.47 29.70
N ASP A 453 22.46 -8.14 30.85
CA ASP A 453 22.44 -9.60 30.93
C ASP A 453 21.14 -10.16 30.35
N LEU A 454 19.99 -9.70 30.85
CA LEU A 454 18.67 -10.12 30.38
C LEU A 454 18.49 -9.85 28.87
N TYR A 455 19.01 -8.73 28.35
CA TYR A 455 19.05 -8.44 26.92
C TYR A 455 19.89 -9.46 26.14
N GLN A 456 21.10 -9.83 26.59
CA GLN A 456 21.90 -10.84 25.87
C GLN A 456 21.33 -12.25 25.95
N GLN A 457 20.55 -12.58 26.99
CA GLN A 457 19.78 -13.81 27.07
C GLN A 457 18.57 -13.78 26.10
N ALA A 458 17.74 -12.74 26.19
CA ALA A 458 16.52 -12.54 25.38
C ALA A 458 16.78 -12.40 23.86
N ARG A 459 18.03 -12.14 23.44
CA ARG A 459 18.45 -12.15 22.03
C ARG A 459 18.69 -13.56 21.46
N ARG A 460 18.86 -14.57 22.31
CA ARG A 460 19.06 -15.98 21.91
C ARG A 460 17.73 -16.70 21.72
N GLY A 461 16.72 -16.28 22.47
CA GLY A 461 15.35 -16.77 22.44
C GLY A 461 14.54 -16.12 23.57
N PRO A 462 13.22 -16.37 23.63
CA PRO A 462 12.39 -15.86 24.71
C PRO A 462 12.83 -16.41 26.06
N VAL A 463 12.97 -15.52 27.04
CA VAL A 463 13.24 -15.86 28.45
C VAL A 463 11.91 -15.82 29.19
N LEU A 464 11.37 -16.98 29.54
CA LEU A 464 10.14 -17.12 30.33
C LEU A 464 10.48 -17.17 31.81
N LEU A 465 9.80 -16.35 32.62
CA LEU A 465 9.77 -16.43 34.08
C LEU A 465 8.32 -16.75 34.47
N LEU A 466 8.11 -17.91 35.10
CA LEU A 466 6.81 -18.29 35.65
C LEU A 466 6.66 -17.71 37.07
N SER A 467 5.41 -17.50 37.50
CA SER A 467 5.02 -17.00 38.83
C SER A 467 5.42 -17.92 39.98
#